data_AF-A0A191YXG9-F1
#
_entry.id   AF-A0A191YXG9-F1
#
_cell.length_a   1.000
_cell.length_b   1.000
_cell.length_c   1.000
_cell.angle_alpha   90.00
_cell.angle_beta   90.00
_cell.angle_gamma   90.00
#
_symmetry.space_group_name_H-M   'P 1'
#
loop_
_entity.id
_entity.type
_entity.pdbx_description
1 polymer ?
#
loop_
_entity_poly.entity_id
_entity_poly.type
_entity_poly.pdbx_seq_one_letter_code
_entity_poly.pdbx_strand_id
1 'polypeptide(L)'
;MSLQDYINTLSQHGTHRTVATLVGDKIPVKPLCKALKMRIQDYVGMHQHMIAWFKTTQGLVLMVSGSRVVTEVVERFLAGYEGAFQEFQVRYAGTGSKVFEQTVNVELADYVQFGRSFGASRTSTSSKE
;
A
#
# COMPACT_ATOMS: atom_id res chain seq x y z
N MET A 1 7.13 -9.94 12.40
CA MET A 1 5.90 -10.03 11.58
C MET A 1 6.33 -10.46 10.20
N SER A 2 5.89 -11.65 9.77
CA SER A 2 6.20 -12.20 8.45
C SER A 2 5.47 -11.43 7.36
N LEU A 3 5.87 -11.60 6.10
CA LEU A 3 5.16 -11.04 4.94
C LEU A 3 3.68 -11.47 4.95
N GLN A 4 3.44 -12.75 5.26
CA GLN A 4 2.11 -13.33 5.32
C GLN A 4 1.25 -12.67 6.41
N ASP A 5 1.82 -12.40 7.59
CA ASP A 5 1.12 -11.71 8.67
C ASP A 5 0.69 -10.29 8.22
N TYR A 6 1.52 -9.61 7.43
CA TYR A 6 1.22 -8.28 6.89
C TYR A 6 0.08 -8.31 5.87
N ILE A 7 0.10 -9.28 4.97
CA ILE A 7 -0.96 -9.48 3.97
C ILE A 7 -2.28 -9.80 4.66
N ASN A 8 -2.26 -10.70 5.64
CA ASN A 8 -3.44 -11.06 6.43
C ASN A 8 -3.99 -9.85 7.20
N THR A 9 -3.11 -9.03 7.78
CA THR A 9 -3.55 -7.80 8.48
C THR A 9 -4.19 -6.82 7.51
N LEU A 10 -3.58 -6.59 6.33
CA LEU A 10 -4.15 -5.74 5.28
C LEU A 10 -5.51 -6.25 4.77
N SER A 11 -5.65 -7.57 4.62
CA SER A 11 -6.92 -8.16 4.18
C SER A 11 -8.04 -7.96 5.21
N GLN A 12 -7.72 -7.79 6.49
CA GLN A 12 -8.69 -7.62 7.58
C GLN A 12 -8.92 -6.17 8.03
N HIS A 13 -7.98 -5.25 7.78
CA HIS A 13 -7.97 -3.89 8.35
C HIS A 13 -8.99 -2.91 7.74
N GLY A 14 -9.59 -3.19 6.58
CA GLY A 14 -10.42 -2.23 5.87
C GLY A 14 -11.42 -2.84 4.89
N THR A 15 -12.48 -2.10 4.60
CA THR A 15 -13.55 -2.53 3.69
C THR A 15 -13.14 -2.40 2.23
N HIS A 16 -12.39 -1.34 1.89
CA HIS A 16 -11.88 -1.09 0.55
C HIS A 16 -10.37 -1.34 0.51
N ARG A 17 -9.91 -1.99 -0.55
CA ARG A 17 -8.50 -2.31 -0.74
C ARG A 17 -8.06 -1.97 -2.16
N THR A 18 -6.81 -1.57 -2.29
CA THR A 18 -6.15 -1.26 -3.56
C THR A 18 -4.80 -1.95 -3.60
N VAL A 19 -4.51 -2.57 -4.75
CA VAL A 19 -3.17 -3.07 -5.10
C VAL A 19 -2.76 -2.37 -6.38
N ALA A 20 -1.61 -1.70 -6.35
CA ALA A 20 -1.04 -1.05 -7.51
C ALA A 20 0.45 -1.39 -7.64
N THR A 21 0.92 -1.54 -8.87
CA THR A 21 2.31 -1.83 -9.18
C THR A 21 2.90 -0.65 -9.94
N LEU A 22 3.94 -0.05 -9.36
CA LEU A 22 4.66 1.09 -9.91
C LEU A 22 5.92 0.57 -10.60
N VAL A 23 6.11 0.91 -11.88
CA VAL A 23 7.22 0.45 -12.71
C VAL A 23 8.26 1.56 -12.83
N GLY A 24 9.53 1.20 -12.64
CA GLY A 24 10.66 2.10 -12.86
C GLY A 24 11.96 1.63 -12.19
N ASP A 25 13.08 2.03 -12.77
CA ASP A 25 14.41 1.53 -12.37
C ASP A 25 14.87 2.04 -10.99
N LYS A 26 14.51 3.28 -10.63
CA LYS A 26 14.98 3.97 -9.43
C LYS A 26 13.85 4.71 -8.71
N ILE A 27 12.83 3.97 -8.28
CA ILE A 27 11.71 4.56 -7.54
C ILE A 27 12.19 5.06 -6.17
N PRO A 28 12.03 6.36 -5.84
CA PRO A 28 12.42 6.93 -4.56
C PRO A 28 11.39 6.56 -3.48
N VAL A 29 11.46 5.33 -2.97
CA VAL A 29 10.48 4.73 -2.05
C VAL A 29 10.22 5.61 -0.82
N LYS A 30 11.28 6.11 -0.15
CA LYS A 30 11.14 6.91 1.08
C LYS A 30 10.37 8.23 0.84
N PRO A 31 10.76 9.08 -0.13
CA PRO A 31 9.98 10.26 -0.51
C PRO A 31 8.54 9.92 -0.89
N LEU A 32 8.34 8.87 -1.68
CA LEU A 32 7.02 8.44 -2.15
C LEU A 32 6.10 8.04 -0.99
N CYS A 33 6.60 7.21 -0.06
CA CYS A 33 5.88 6.84 1.15
C CYS A 33 5.50 8.07 1.99
N LYS A 34 6.42 9.03 2.13
CA LYS A 34 6.18 10.26 2.91
C LYS A 34 5.11 11.11 2.23
N ALA A 35 5.20 11.31 0.92
CA ALA A 35 4.25 12.10 0.15
C ALA A 35 2.84 11.51 0.19
N LEU A 36 2.70 10.18 0.04
CA LEU A 36 1.39 9.53 0.15
C LEU A 36 0.79 9.67 1.55
N LYS A 37 1.61 9.48 2.60
CA LYS A 37 1.15 9.64 3.99
C LYS A 37 0.64 11.05 4.27
N MET A 38 1.39 12.07 3.85
CA MET A 38 0.97 13.47 3.96
C MET A 38 -0.37 13.70 3.22
N ARG A 39 -0.47 13.22 1.97
CA ARG A 39 -1.68 13.37 1.17
C ARG A 39 -2.91 12.73 1.83
N ILE A 40 -2.77 11.53 2.40
CA ILE A 40 -3.88 10.87 3.09
C ILE A 40 -4.25 11.62 4.38
N GLN A 41 -3.26 12.10 5.13
CA GLN A 41 -3.50 12.90 6.34
C GLN A 41 -4.26 14.19 6.02
N ASP A 42 -3.90 14.87 4.93
CA ASP A 42 -4.54 16.14 4.52
C ASP A 42 -6.00 15.94 4.08
N TYR A 43 -6.32 14.81 3.43
CA TYR A 43 -7.66 14.55 2.86
C TYR A 43 -8.59 13.78 3.80
N VAL A 44 -8.04 12.89 4.61
CA VAL A 44 -8.82 11.88 5.35
C VAL A 44 -8.53 11.93 6.85
N GLY A 45 -7.69 12.84 7.35
CA GLY A 45 -7.43 12.99 8.78
C GLY A 45 -7.03 11.68 9.47
N MET A 46 -7.74 11.31 10.56
CA MET A 46 -7.46 10.12 11.38
C MET A 46 -8.23 8.86 10.98
N HIS A 47 -8.78 8.78 9.77
CA HIS A 47 -9.44 7.54 9.33
C HIS A 47 -8.45 6.35 9.36
N GLN A 48 -8.88 5.24 9.95
CA GLN A 48 -8.06 4.03 10.04
C GLN A 48 -7.77 3.49 8.64
N HIS A 49 -6.48 3.38 8.33
CA HIS A 49 -5.99 2.80 7.10
C HIS A 49 -4.64 2.13 7.33
N MET A 50 -4.33 1.18 6.46
CA MET A 50 -3.06 0.47 6.45
C MET A 50 -2.46 0.58 5.05
N ILE A 51 -1.18 0.91 4.99
CA ILE A 51 -0.41 1.07 3.76
C ILE A 51 0.84 0.24 3.88
N ALA A 52 1.18 -0.49 2.83
CA ALA A 52 2.42 -1.23 2.75
C ALA A 52 3.02 -1.15 1.35
N TRP A 53 4.34 -1.13 1.32
CA TRP A 53 5.14 -1.02 0.11
C TRP A 53 6.10 -2.21 0.06
N PHE A 54 6.11 -2.92 -1.07
CA PHE A 54 6.94 -4.10 -1.28
C PHE A 54 7.70 -3.99 -2.59
N LYS A 55 9.00 -4.24 -2.53
CA LYS A 55 9.83 -4.26 -3.73
C LYS A 55 9.77 -5.63 -4.38
N THR A 56 9.59 -5.65 -5.69
CA THR A 56 9.61 -6.85 -6.52
C THR A 56 10.60 -6.64 -7.66
N THR A 57 10.83 -7.68 -8.46
CA THR A 57 11.61 -7.59 -9.70
C THR A 57 10.96 -6.68 -10.74
N GLN A 58 9.63 -6.58 -10.72
CA GLN A 58 8.83 -5.79 -11.66
C GLN A 58 8.70 -4.32 -11.25
N GLY A 59 8.97 -3.99 -9.98
CA GLY A 59 8.90 -2.62 -9.48
C GLY A 59 8.54 -2.53 -8.00
N LEU A 60 7.67 -1.57 -7.67
CA LEU A 60 7.20 -1.33 -6.31
C LEU A 60 5.69 -1.56 -6.21
N VAL A 61 5.30 -2.56 -5.42
CA VAL A 61 3.90 -2.88 -5.13
C VAL A 61 3.42 -2.06 -3.94
N LEU A 62 2.37 -1.28 -4.15
CA LEU A 62 1.60 -0.58 -3.13
C LEU A 62 0.36 -1.39 -2.79
N MET A 63 0.20 -1.67 -1.50
CA MET A 63 -1.05 -2.20 -0.94
C MET A 63 -1.65 -1.20 0.03
N VAL A 64 -2.95 -0.96 -0.12
CA VAL A 64 -3.72 -0.10 0.78
C VAL A 64 -5.00 -0.80 1.20
N SER A 65 -5.35 -0.67 2.46
CA SER A 65 -6.61 -1.15 3.05
C SER A 65 -7.20 -0.06 3.94
N GLY A 66 -8.47 0.29 3.75
CA GLY A 66 -9.12 1.38 4.48
C GLY A 66 -10.55 1.65 4.02
N SER A 67 -11.01 2.90 4.20
CA SER A 67 -12.29 3.37 3.68
C SER A 67 -12.20 3.67 2.18
N ARG A 68 -13.35 3.82 1.51
CA ARG A 68 -13.42 4.20 0.09
C ARG A 68 -12.66 5.50 -0.20
N VAL A 69 -12.77 6.48 0.68
CA VAL A 69 -12.10 7.78 0.54
C VAL A 69 -10.58 7.61 0.51
N VAL A 70 -10.03 6.72 1.34
CA VAL A 70 -8.59 6.42 1.34
C VAL A 70 -8.15 5.85 0.00
N THR A 71 -8.90 4.87 -0.55
CA THR A 71 -8.55 4.27 -1.85
C THR A 71 -8.66 5.28 -3.00
N GLU A 72 -9.63 6.20 -2.96
CA GLU A 72 -9.78 7.26 -3.97
C GLU A 72 -8.62 8.29 -3.88
N VAL A 73 -8.17 8.63 -2.68
CA VAL A 73 -7.00 9.51 -2.48
C VAL A 73 -5.73 8.86 -3.03
N VAL A 74 -5.56 7.55 -2.83
CA VAL A 74 -4.41 6.79 -3.35
C VAL A 74 -4.41 6.80 -4.88
N GLU A 75 -5.55 6.52 -5.50
CA GLU A 75 -5.68 6.53 -6.96
C GLU A 75 -5.35 7.90 -7.56
N ARG A 76 -5.91 8.98 -6.99
CA ARG A 76 -5.60 10.36 -7.40
C ARG A 76 -4.14 10.73 -7.16
N PHE A 77 -3.54 10.24 -6.08
CA PHE A 77 -2.14 10.45 -5.79
C PHE A 77 -1.27 9.81 -6.88
N LEU A 78 -1.50 8.54 -7.21
CA LEU A 78 -0.73 7.84 -8.23
C LEU A 78 -0.88 8.49 -9.61
N ALA A 79 -2.10 8.90 -9.97
CA ALA A 79 -2.37 9.56 -11.25
C ALA A 79 -1.71 10.96 -11.38
N GLY A 80 -1.44 11.64 -10.26
CA GLY A 80 -0.90 13.01 -10.24
C GLY A 80 0.53 13.15 -9.72
N TYR A 81 1.19 12.05 -9.32
CA TYR A 81 2.55 12.09 -8.77
C TYR A 81 3.59 11.81 -9.86
N GLU A 82 4.08 12.87 -10.49
CA GLU A 82 5.01 12.79 -11.61
C GLU A 82 6.48 12.58 -11.17
N GLY A 83 7.27 11.95 -12.04
CA GLY A 83 8.74 11.90 -11.94
C GLY A 83 9.31 10.86 -10.97
N ALA A 84 8.49 10.12 -10.22
CA ALA A 84 8.95 9.10 -9.28
C ALA A 84 8.91 7.66 -9.81
N PHE A 85 8.12 7.42 -10.85
CA PHE A 85 7.98 6.15 -11.55
C PHE A 85 7.60 6.43 -13.01
N GLN A 86 7.82 5.47 -13.90
CA GLN A 86 7.56 5.63 -15.34
C GLN A 86 6.07 5.42 -15.64
N GLU A 87 5.47 4.41 -15.01
CA GLU A 87 4.05 4.11 -15.10
C GLU A 87 3.56 3.40 -13.83
N PHE A 88 2.24 3.33 -13.66
CA PHE A 88 1.61 2.53 -12.61
C PHE A 88 0.44 1.74 -13.18
N GLN A 89 0.20 0.55 -12.62
CA GLN A 89 -0.92 -0.30 -12.98
C GLN A 89 -1.73 -0.64 -11.72
N VAL A 90 -3.03 -0.35 -11.73
CA VAL A 90 -3.94 -0.81 -10.67
C VAL A 90 -4.30 -2.26 -10.97
N ARG A 91 -3.87 -3.17 -10.09
CA ARG A 91 -4.08 -4.61 -10.22
C ARG A 91 -5.37 -5.06 -9.55
N TYR A 92 -5.78 -4.34 -8.50
CA TYR A 92 -7.02 -4.58 -7.79
C TYR A 92 -7.53 -3.30 -7.13
N ALA A 93 -8.85 -3.08 -7.19
CA ALA A 93 -9.56 -2.07 -6.42
C ALA A 93 -10.96 -2.60 -6.08
N GLY A 94 -11.27 -2.78 -4.80
CA GLY A 94 -12.57 -3.32 -4.39
C GLY A 94 -12.64 -3.82 -2.95
N THR A 95 -13.72 -4.55 -2.64
CA THR A 95 -14.05 -4.98 -1.27
C THR A 95 -13.85 -6.48 -1.01
N GLY A 96 -13.64 -7.31 -2.04
CA GLY A 96 -13.46 -8.76 -1.91
C GLY A 96 -12.09 -9.17 -1.36
N SER A 97 -12.04 -9.69 -0.15
CA SER A 97 -10.80 -10.14 0.51
C SER A 97 -10.10 -11.28 -0.24
N LYS A 98 -10.85 -12.28 -0.72
CA LYS A 98 -10.27 -13.42 -1.46
C LYS A 98 -9.57 -13.00 -2.75
N VAL A 99 -10.19 -12.11 -3.53
CA VAL A 99 -9.63 -11.62 -4.79
C VAL A 99 -8.42 -10.71 -4.52
N PHE A 100 -8.49 -9.91 -3.46
CA PHE A 100 -7.35 -9.14 -2.97
C PHE A 100 -6.16 -10.05 -2.63
N GLU A 101 -6.36 -11.08 -1.81
CA GLU A 101 -5.29 -12.02 -1.42
C GLU A 101 -4.70 -12.76 -2.62
N GLN A 102 -5.53 -13.20 -3.57
CA GLN A 102 -5.08 -13.79 -4.83
C GLN A 102 -4.20 -12.83 -5.63
N THR A 103 -4.63 -11.57 -5.76
CA THR A 103 -3.86 -10.55 -6.49
C THR A 103 -2.52 -10.31 -5.81
N VAL A 104 -2.50 -10.18 -4.48
CA VAL A 104 -1.27 -9.97 -3.72
C VAL A 104 -0.29 -11.13 -3.88
N ASN A 105 -0.77 -12.37 -3.85
CA ASN A 105 0.07 -13.55 -4.05
C ASN A 105 0.71 -13.58 -5.45
N VAL A 106 -0.01 -13.10 -6.48
CA VAL A 106 0.54 -12.97 -7.84
C VAL A 106 1.60 -11.88 -7.91
N GLU A 107 1.29 -10.68 -7.41
CA GLU A 107 2.21 -9.53 -7.49
C GLU A 107 3.48 -9.72 -6.65
N LEU A 108 3.39 -10.47 -5.56
CA LEU A 108 4.51 -10.73 -4.65
C LEU A 108 5.22 -12.06 -4.90
N ALA A 109 4.91 -12.77 -5.99
CA ALA A 109 5.57 -14.04 -6.32
C ALA A 109 7.11 -13.89 -6.38
N ASP A 110 7.57 -12.77 -6.94
CA ASP A 110 8.99 -12.40 -7.04
C ASP A 110 9.39 -11.35 -5.99
N TYR A 111 8.80 -11.41 -4.79
CA TYR A 111 9.14 -10.50 -3.71
C TYR A 111 10.63 -10.62 -3.35
N VAL A 112 11.31 -9.49 -3.42
CA VAL A 112 12.71 -9.38 -3.00
C VAL A 112 12.71 -8.77 -1.61
N GLN A 113 13.16 -9.53 -0.61
CA GLN A 113 13.27 -9.02 0.75
C GLN A 113 14.25 -7.85 0.79
N PHE A 114 13.73 -6.63 0.82
CA PHE A 114 14.50 -5.39 0.79
C PHE A 114 14.20 -4.55 2.03
N GLY A 115 15.02 -4.72 3.08
CA GLY A 115 14.91 -3.95 4.32
C GLY A 115 13.60 -4.21 5.10
N ARG A 116 13.25 -3.31 6.02
CA ARG A 116 11.95 -3.32 6.71
C ARG A 116 10.88 -2.75 5.77
N SER A 117 9.74 -3.42 5.61
CA SER A 117 8.57 -2.90 4.90
C SER A 117 8.28 -1.48 5.34
N PHE A 118 8.35 -0.51 4.42
CA PHE A 118 8.12 0.88 4.73
C PHE A 118 6.62 1.13 4.76
N GLY A 119 6.09 1.75 5.81
CA GLY A 119 4.71 2.23 5.82
C GLY A 119 3.74 1.56 6.79
N ALA A 120 4.12 0.46 7.45
CA ALA A 120 3.34 -0.13 8.53
C ALA A 120 3.03 0.92 9.60
N SER A 121 1.78 1.41 9.63
CA SER A 121 1.31 2.19 10.76
C SER A 121 1.46 1.30 11.98
N ARG A 122 2.18 1.77 13.00
CA ARG A 122 2.03 1.24 14.34
C ARG A 122 0.54 1.37 14.66
N THR A 123 -0.20 0.26 14.68
CA THR A 123 -1.39 0.22 15.52
C THR A 123 -0.89 0.60 16.90
N SER A 124 -1.29 1.77 17.39
CA SER A 124 -1.06 2.15 18.75
C SER A 124 -1.85 1.18 19.61
N THR A 125 -1.27 0.04 19.96
CA THR A 125 -1.65 -0.65 21.19
C THR A 125 -1.23 0.29 22.30
N SER A 126 -2.17 1.15 22.68
CA SER A 126 -2.18 1.77 24.00
C SER A 126 -2.38 0.62 24.98
N SER A 127 -1.28 0.00 25.41
CA SER A 127 -1.25 -0.66 26.70
C SER A 127 -1.16 0.45 27.73
N LYS A 128 -2.32 0.93 28.19
CA LYS A 128 -2.43 1.56 29.49
C LYS A 128 -2.78 0.46 30.49
N GLU A 129 -1.85 0.29 31.42
CA GLU A 129 -1.97 -0.20 32.80
C GLU A 129 -2.47 -1.63 33.04
#